data_AF-A0A967WKD7-F1
#
_entry.id   AF-A0A967WKD7-F1
#
_cell.length_a   1.000
_cell.length_b   1.000
_cell.length_c   1.000
_cell.angle_alpha   90.00
_cell.angle_beta   90.00
_cell.angle_gamma   90.00
#
_symmetry.space_group_name_H-M   'P 1'
#
loop_
_entity.id
_entity.type
_entity.pdbx_description
1 polymer ?
#
loop_
_entity_poly.entity_id
_entity_poly.type
_entity_poly.pdbx_seq_one_letter_code
_entity_poly.pdbx_strand_id
1 'polypeptide(L)'
;ANEVRYAEYEMEGAEIVVVAYGTAGRIVQTAVKMARAEGIPAGLFRPISMFPFPYARLDEIAETTRQILVVELSAGQMIEDVRLATNCRLPISFFGKLGGLVPLPEDILAEIVKLV
;
A
#
# COMPACT_ATOMS: atom_id res chain seq x y z
N ALA A 1 24.23 4.90 1.19
CA ALA A 1 22.97 4.42 0.62
C ALA A 1 22.06 5.64 0.48
N ASN A 2 22.03 6.26 -0.70
CA ASN A 2 21.37 7.57 -0.93
C ASN A 2 20.25 7.48 -1.98
N GLU A 3 19.92 6.28 -2.44
CA GLU A 3 18.98 6.06 -3.53
C GLU A 3 17.60 5.70 -2.98
N VAL A 4 16.59 6.46 -3.38
CA VAL A 4 15.18 6.16 -3.13
C VAL A 4 14.77 5.00 -4.02
N ARG A 5 14.28 3.90 -3.44
CA ARG A 5 13.94 2.68 -4.17
C ARG A 5 12.57 2.17 -3.79
N TYR A 6 11.73 1.97 -4.79
CA TYR A 6 10.39 1.42 -4.67
C TYR A 6 10.06 0.57 -5.90
N ALA A 7 8.97 -0.21 -5.81
CA ALA A 7 8.40 -0.95 -6.92
C ALA A 7 6.90 -0.67 -6.99
N GLU A 8 6.36 -0.72 -8.19
CA GLU A 8 4.95 -0.50 -8.50
C GLU A 8 4.37 -1.73 -9.20
N TYR A 9 3.08 -1.99 -8.97
CA TYR A 9 2.37 -3.11 -9.58
C TYR A 9 0.90 -2.75 -9.78
N GLU A 10 0.37 -2.98 -10.99
CA GLU A 10 -1.04 -2.71 -11.34
C GLU A 10 -1.49 -1.27 -10.98
N MET A 11 -0.62 -0.26 -11.22
CA MET A 11 -0.90 1.13 -10.86
C MET A 11 -1.74 1.88 -11.90
N GLU A 12 -1.81 1.40 -13.14
CA GLU A 12 -2.59 2.04 -14.20
C GLU A 12 -4.08 2.03 -13.84
N GLY A 13 -4.69 3.22 -13.80
CA GLY A 13 -6.08 3.41 -13.41
C GLY A 13 -6.42 2.95 -11.99
N ALA A 14 -5.44 2.83 -11.08
CA ALA A 14 -5.70 2.40 -9.72
C ALA A 14 -6.41 3.49 -8.88
N GLU A 15 -7.64 3.22 -8.45
CA GLU A 15 -8.39 4.10 -7.55
C GLU A 15 -8.11 3.81 -6.07
N ILE A 16 -7.73 2.57 -5.75
CA ILE A 16 -7.26 2.16 -4.43
C ILE A 16 -5.80 1.75 -4.55
N VAL A 17 -4.91 2.37 -3.77
CA VAL A 17 -3.50 1.99 -3.74
C VAL A 17 -3.16 1.38 -2.40
N VAL A 18 -2.62 0.16 -2.43
CA VAL A 18 -2.11 -0.51 -1.25
C VAL A 18 -0.62 -0.20 -1.11
N VAL A 19 -0.22 0.37 0.03
CA VAL A 19 1.17 0.64 0.35
C VAL A 19 1.66 -0.38 1.36
N ALA A 20 2.68 -1.16 0.98
CA ALA A 20 3.21 -2.21 1.83
C ALA A 20 4.71 -2.43 1.57
N TYR A 21 5.46 -2.92 2.55
CA TYR A 21 6.89 -3.20 2.39
C TYR A 21 7.25 -4.62 2.84
N GLY A 22 8.48 -5.06 2.57
CA GLY A 22 8.99 -6.36 3.03
C GLY A 22 8.13 -7.54 2.59
N THR A 23 7.84 -8.46 3.51
CA THR A 23 7.01 -9.65 3.27
C THR A 23 5.56 -9.29 2.96
N ALA A 24 4.99 -8.30 3.64
CA ALA A 24 3.63 -7.82 3.37
C ALA A 24 3.47 -7.41 1.90
N GLY A 25 4.43 -6.68 1.34
CA GLY A 25 4.38 -6.25 -0.06
C GLY A 25 4.27 -7.40 -1.07
N ARG A 26 4.83 -8.58 -0.78
CA ARG A 26 4.68 -9.76 -1.66
C ARG A 26 3.29 -10.38 -1.58
N ILE A 27 2.71 -10.43 -0.38
CA ILE A 27 1.37 -10.98 -0.15
C ILE A 27 0.32 -10.05 -0.76
N VAL A 28 0.50 -8.74 -0.60
CA VAL A 28 -0.35 -7.71 -1.20
C VAL A 28 -0.35 -7.81 -2.72
N GLN A 29 0.76 -8.18 -3.38
CA GLN A 29 0.78 -8.36 -4.83
C GLN A 29 -0.26 -9.40 -5.29
N THR A 30 -0.38 -10.51 -4.56
CA THR A 30 -1.42 -11.53 -4.81
C THR A 30 -2.82 -10.98 -4.53
N ALA A 31 -3.00 -10.26 -3.42
CA ALA A 31 -4.30 -9.66 -3.07
C ALA A 31 -4.76 -8.62 -4.11
N VAL A 32 -3.86 -7.78 -4.62
CA VAL A 32 -4.14 -6.81 -5.70
C VAL A 32 -4.54 -7.53 -6.98
N LYS A 33 -3.85 -8.62 -7.34
CA LYS A 33 -4.24 -9.45 -8.49
C LYS A 33 -5.65 -10.02 -8.34
N MET A 34 -6.01 -10.48 -7.13
CA MET A 34 -7.36 -10.97 -6.84
C MET A 34 -8.40 -9.85 -6.93
N ALA A 35 -8.13 -8.69 -6.33
CA ALA A 35 -9.01 -7.53 -6.39
C ALA A 35 -9.25 -7.06 -7.84
N ARG A 36 -8.20 -7.02 -8.66
CA ARG A 36 -8.31 -6.71 -10.11
C ARG A 36 -9.16 -7.73 -10.85
N ALA A 37 -9.06 -9.02 -10.51
CA ALA A 37 -9.92 -10.06 -11.08
C ALA A 37 -11.40 -9.90 -10.69
N GLU A 38 -11.69 -9.26 -9.56
CA GLU A 38 -13.03 -8.87 -9.12
C GLU A 38 -13.50 -7.52 -9.71
N GLY A 39 -12.70 -6.91 -10.59
CA GLY A 39 -13.02 -5.62 -11.22
C GLY A 39 -12.72 -4.40 -10.33
N ILE A 40 -12.06 -4.58 -9.19
CA ILE A 40 -11.64 -3.48 -8.32
C ILE A 40 -10.33 -2.90 -8.84
N PRO A 41 -10.28 -1.60 -9.18
CA PRO A 41 -9.06 -0.97 -9.70
C PRO A 41 -8.04 -0.71 -8.58
N ALA A 42 -7.41 -1.79 -8.09
CA ALA A 42 -6.40 -1.75 -7.04
C ALA A 42 -4.96 -1.76 -7.59
N GLY A 43 -4.08 -0.95 -7.00
CA GLY A 43 -2.65 -0.95 -7.29
C GLY A 43 -1.81 -1.21 -6.05
N LEU A 44 -0.54 -1.57 -6.23
CA LEU A 44 0.43 -1.74 -5.15
C LEU A 44 1.61 -0.79 -5.36
N PHE A 45 1.90 -0.01 -4.33
CA PHE A 45 3.14 0.74 -4.18
C PHE A 45 3.99 0.13 -3.07
N ARG A 46 5.20 -0.31 -3.39
CA ARG A 46 6.08 -1.06 -2.48
C ARG A 46 7.42 -0.35 -2.27
N PRO A 47 7.61 0.38 -1.16
CA PRO A 47 8.94 0.82 -0.76
C PRO A 47 9.90 -0.37 -0.62
N ILE A 48 11.03 -0.33 -1.32
CA ILE A 48 12.09 -1.34 -1.22
C ILE A 48 13.02 -0.99 -0.06
N SER A 49 13.25 0.31 0.16
CA SER A 49 13.98 0.82 1.31
C SER A 49 13.04 1.72 2.11
N MET A 50 12.94 1.51 3.42
CA MET A 50 12.18 2.39 4.31
C MET A 50 12.86 3.74 4.51
N PHE A 51 14.18 3.78 4.33
CA PHE A 51 14.93 5.02 4.31
C PHE A 51 16.03 4.97 3.23
N PRO A 52 16.18 6.01 2.39
CA PRO A 52 15.28 7.16 2.27
C PRO A 52 13.88 6.76 1.72
N PHE A 53 12.82 7.33 2.28
CA PHE A 53 11.42 7.01 1.95
C PHE A 53 10.95 7.74 0.68
N PRO A 54 10.12 7.14 -0.19
CA PRO A 54 9.73 7.71 -1.49
C PRO A 54 8.57 8.72 -1.39
N TYR A 55 8.78 9.83 -0.67
CA TYR A 55 7.74 10.85 -0.47
C TYR A 55 7.20 11.44 -1.78
N ALA A 56 8.08 11.86 -2.69
CA ALA A 56 7.68 12.51 -3.94
C ALA A 56 6.74 11.65 -4.77
N ARG A 57 7.04 10.34 -4.90
CA ARG A 57 6.22 9.44 -5.70
C ARG A 57 4.85 9.16 -5.05
N LEU A 58 4.79 9.08 -3.72
CA LEU A 58 3.52 8.93 -3.01
C LEU A 58 2.64 10.17 -3.11
N ASP A 59 3.23 11.38 -3.16
CA ASP A 59 2.49 12.62 -3.38
C ASP A 59 1.83 12.64 -4.78
N GLU A 60 2.57 12.23 -5.83
CA GLU A 60 2.04 12.06 -7.18
C GLU A 60 0.89 11.04 -7.23
N ILE A 61 1.05 9.88 -6.58
CA ILE A 61 0.00 8.85 -6.52
C ILE A 61 -1.27 9.40 -5.87
N ALA A 62 -1.12 10.21 -4.81
CA ALA A 62 -2.23 10.84 -4.13
C ALA A 62 -2.98 11.89 -4.96
N GLU A 63 -2.46 12.30 -6.12
CA GLU A 63 -3.20 13.16 -7.07
C GLU A 63 -4.28 12.41 -7.83
N THR A 64 -4.06 11.12 -8.09
CA THR A 64 -4.93 10.33 -8.97
C THR A 64 -5.74 9.28 -8.22
N THR A 65 -5.27 8.84 -7.07
CA THR A 65 -5.88 7.77 -6.29
C THR A 65 -6.94 8.32 -5.32
N ARG A 66 -8.04 7.58 -5.15
CA ARG A 66 -9.15 7.97 -4.28
C ARG A 66 -8.86 7.65 -2.81
N GLN A 67 -8.17 6.54 -2.52
CA GLN A 67 -7.88 6.11 -1.16
C GLN A 67 -6.63 5.20 -1.08
N ILE A 68 -5.93 5.24 0.05
CA ILE A 68 -4.78 4.37 0.33
C ILE A 68 -5.09 3.38 1.47
N LEU A 69 -4.65 2.14 1.30
CA LEU A 69 -4.58 1.13 2.35
C LEU A 69 -3.11 0.85 2.70
N VAL A 70 -2.71 1.07 3.94
CA VAL A 70 -1.37 0.74 4.42
C VAL A 70 -1.39 -0.64 5.07
N VAL A 71 -0.59 -1.58 4.55
CA VAL A 71 -0.49 -2.95 5.07
C VAL A 71 0.90 -3.19 5.64
N GLU A 72 0.96 -3.57 6.92
CA GLU A 72 2.22 -3.76 7.63
C GLU A 72 2.22 -5.02 8.50
N LEU A 73 3.40 -5.63 8.67
CA LEU A 73 3.66 -6.61 9.72
C LEU A 73 4.32 -5.92 10.93
N SER A 74 3.79 -4.75 11.27
CA SER A 74 4.33 -3.81 12.27
C SER A 74 3.19 -3.00 12.89
N ALA A 75 3.48 -2.19 13.92
CA ALA A 75 2.51 -1.37 14.63
C ALA A 75 2.33 0.03 14.01
N GLY A 76 2.46 0.15 12.67
CA GLY A 76 2.33 1.44 11.97
C GLY A 76 3.66 2.20 11.89
N GLN A 77 4.73 1.50 11.48
CA GLN A 77 6.04 2.11 11.27
C GLN A 77 6.06 3.03 10.04
N MET A 78 5.21 2.78 9.05
CA MET A 78 5.22 3.48 7.75
C MET A 78 4.00 4.40 7.56
N ILE A 79 2.89 4.13 8.25
CA ILE A 79 1.64 4.88 8.06
C ILE A 79 1.81 6.40 8.19
N GLU A 80 2.62 6.87 9.13
CA GLU A 80 2.86 8.32 9.32
C GLU A 80 3.65 8.92 8.15
N ASP A 81 4.62 8.18 7.58
CA ASP A 81 5.32 8.61 6.37
C ASP A 81 4.39 8.67 5.16
N VAL A 82 3.44 7.75 5.05
CA VAL A 82 2.41 7.77 4.00
C VAL A 82 1.47 8.97 4.19
N ARG A 83 1.03 9.25 5.43
CA ARG A 83 0.22 10.44 5.75
C ARG A 83 0.96 11.72 5.39
N LEU A 84 2.24 11.80 5.76
CA LEU A 84 3.10 12.95 5.46
C LEU A 84 3.32 13.10 3.95
N ALA A 85 3.68 12.03 3.25
CA ALA A 85 3.94 12.05 1.80
C ALA A 85 2.73 12.54 1.00
N THR A 86 1.54 12.20 1.46
CA THR A 86 0.29 12.54 0.79
C THR A 86 -0.35 13.82 1.33
N ASN A 87 0.30 14.54 2.26
CA ASN A 87 -0.25 15.73 2.89
C ASN A 87 -1.66 15.51 3.49
N CYS A 88 -1.97 14.28 3.92
CA CYS A 88 -3.29 13.87 4.43
C CYS A 88 -4.49 14.20 3.51
N ARG A 89 -4.27 14.35 2.19
CA ARG A 89 -5.28 14.85 1.25
C ARG A 89 -6.34 13.83 0.83
N LEU A 90 -6.11 12.56 1.12
CA LEU A 90 -7.01 11.45 0.84
C LEU A 90 -7.13 10.53 2.05
N PRO A 91 -8.22 9.74 2.16
CA PRO A 91 -8.37 8.77 3.23
C PRO A 91 -7.22 7.73 3.22
N ILE A 92 -6.71 7.42 4.41
CA ILE A 92 -5.67 6.42 4.63
C ILE A 92 -6.14 5.44 5.70
N SER A 93 -6.37 4.20 5.29
CA SER A 93 -6.71 3.07 6.16
C SER A 93 -5.46 2.25 6.52
N PHE A 94 -5.50 1.53 7.63
CA PHE A 94 -4.38 0.73 8.12
C PHE A 94 -4.79 -0.69 8.46
N PHE A 95 -4.00 -1.65 7.99
CA PHE A 95 -4.12 -3.06 8.32
C PHE A 95 -2.75 -3.60 8.78
N GLY A 96 -2.56 -3.63 10.10
CA GLY A 96 -1.35 -4.11 10.75
C GLY A 96 -1.52 -5.50 11.36
N LYS A 97 -0.50 -6.35 11.24
CA LYS A 97 -0.37 -7.61 12.01
C LYS A 97 0.91 -7.59 12.84
N LEU A 98 0.82 -8.10 14.08
CA LEU A 98 1.90 -8.09 15.07
C LEU A 98 2.25 -9.51 15.51
N GLY A 99 3.38 -9.66 16.20
CA GLY A 99 3.76 -10.92 16.85
C GLY A 99 4.12 -12.06 15.88
N GLY A 100 4.58 -11.73 14.67
CA GLY A 100 4.93 -12.73 13.65
C GLY A 100 3.73 -13.31 12.90
N LEU A 101 2.52 -12.80 13.14
CA LEU A 101 1.33 -13.17 12.35
C LEU A 101 1.47 -12.63 10.93
N VAL A 102 1.46 -13.54 9.96
CA VAL A 102 1.48 -13.21 8.53
C VAL A 102 0.05 -13.37 7.99
N PRO A 103 -0.57 -12.30 7.48
CA PRO A 103 -1.92 -12.38 6.90
C PRO A 103 -1.88 -13.17 5.60
N LEU A 104 -3.01 -13.77 5.25
CA LEU A 104 -3.20 -14.38 3.95
C LEU A 104 -3.60 -13.31 2.91
N PRO A 105 -3.38 -13.56 1.59
CA PRO A 105 -3.87 -12.66 0.55
C PRO A 105 -5.37 -12.37 0.65
N GLU A 106 -6.16 -13.35 1.07
CA GLU A 106 -7.62 -13.24 1.24
C GLU A 106 -8.00 -12.26 2.36
N ASP A 107 -7.21 -12.21 3.45
CA ASP A 107 -7.42 -11.24 4.52
C ASP A 107 -7.24 -9.80 4.00
N ILE A 108 -6.21 -9.59 3.18
CA ILE A 108 -5.91 -8.28 2.59
C ILE A 108 -6.94 -7.91 1.54
N LEU A 109 -7.36 -8.87 0.71
CA LEU A 109 -8.46 -8.67 -0.25
C LEU A 109 -9.72 -8.21 0.47
N ALA A 110 -10.09 -8.85 1.58
CA ALA A 110 -11.25 -8.45 2.37
C ALA A 110 -11.13 -7.01 2.88
N GLU A 111 -9.93 -6.54 3.25
CA GLU A 111 -9.72 -5.13 3.59
C GLU A 111 -9.84 -4.19 2.38
N ILE A 112 -9.35 -4.59 1.19
CA ILE A 112 -9.50 -3.80 -0.04
C ILE A 112 -10.98 -3.65 -0.41
N VAL A 113 -11.75 -4.75 -0.33
CA VAL A 113 -13.19 -4.78 -0.67
C VAL A 113 -14.01 -3.82 0.22
N LYS A 114 -13.61 -3.63 1.49
CA LYS A 114 -14.28 -2.67 2.39
C LYS A 114 -14.12 -1.21 1.97
N LEU A 115 -13.19 -0.89 1.06
CA LEU A 115 -12.89 0.48 0.63
C LEU A 115 -13.60 0.89 -0.66
N VAL A 116 -14.29 -0.06 -1.31
CA VAL A 116 -15.17 0.18 -2.46
C VAL A 116 -16.48 0.78 -1.98
#